data_AF-A0A511B2T3-F1
#
_entry.id   AF-A0A511B2T3-F1
#
_cell.length_a   1.000
_cell.length_b   1.000
_cell.length_c   1.000
_cell.angle_alpha   90.00
_cell.angle_beta   90.00
_cell.angle_gamma   90.00
#
_symmetry.space_group_name_H-M   'P 1'
#
loop_
_entity.id
_entity.type
_entity.pdbx_description
1 polymer ?
#
loop_
_entity_poly.entity_id
_entity_poly.type
_entity_poly.pdbx_seq_one_letter_code
_entity_poly.pdbx_strand_id
1 'polypeptide(L)'
;MQDDVQYDEIDHWIRTTRPDIWRRLLPLHVFYKNVITQKIAGNCEFLACFEETEQVAMDVVAWVETLPEDLVSGFNLLSQSYDELKQTQRITGQVLTRKANRLRRNLRRVLDLSPERDRIQQSFDAEKLTASKTFIVVPDRQNPDTGLSAHDLRQWHLKKHYAVTLAIADSLHDFATGFLDYQGLFLTLTLPGSYHACSYEEAKAEISRRWKSVRRKAREKDILLPGMTALELQNDETPHYHIQLYVDPSQRAWLEEQILQAFPNEVDRQADAIKDIRDVLSVSRYLTKDYGKPETSLTFIGLTRDIRSRYTSIHAGKRYGTLSDARVATAHRLIKRKALGGTALLLMRRFSDERLNRISARHPDFHYVRRGMPRTLTALVHVMHFRTVKDFNASPVSQTSMVRRQNSIRTTALHSDVISSCLEVEGSKNCWLMRLAGDFWLLAL
;
A
#
# COMPACT_ATOMS: atom_id res chain seq x y z
N MET A 1 -0.35 -46.41 -6.41
CA MET A 1 -0.53 -46.84 -7.80
C MET A 1 -1.53 -45.86 -8.39
N GLN A 2 -1.03 -44.88 -9.15
CA GLN A 2 -1.84 -43.89 -9.85
C GLN A 2 -1.88 -44.40 -11.28
N ASP A 3 -3.06 -44.73 -11.79
CA ASP A 3 -3.23 -45.09 -13.20
C ASP A 3 -2.78 -43.89 -14.04
N ASP A 4 -1.72 -44.10 -14.83
CA ASP A 4 -1.25 -43.14 -15.82
C ASP A 4 -2.34 -43.04 -16.88
N VAL A 5 -3.25 -42.07 -16.72
CA VAL A 5 -4.12 -41.63 -17.81
C VAL A 5 -3.21 -41.34 -19.01
N GLN A 6 -3.37 -42.12 -20.07
CA GLN A 6 -2.47 -42.10 -21.22
C GLN A 6 -2.68 -40.82 -22.02
N TYR A 7 -1.97 -39.75 -21.65
CA TYR A 7 -2.04 -38.44 -22.30
C TYR A 7 -1.88 -38.55 -23.83
N ASP A 8 -1.04 -39.47 -24.30
CA ASP A 8 -0.80 -39.67 -25.73
C ASP A 8 -2.05 -40.17 -26.49
N GLU A 9 -2.88 -41.00 -25.84
CA GLU A 9 -4.14 -41.48 -26.43
C GLU A 9 -5.20 -40.36 -26.47
N ILE A 10 -5.28 -39.57 -25.40
CA ILE A 10 -6.15 -38.38 -25.34
C ILE A 10 -5.74 -37.35 -26.38
N ASP A 11 -4.45 -37.03 -26.49
CA ASP A 11 -3.92 -36.10 -27.51
C ASP A 11 -4.21 -36.62 -28.93
N HIS A 12 -4.04 -37.93 -29.15
CA HIS A 12 -4.35 -38.57 -30.43
C HIS A 12 -5.84 -38.44 -30.79
N TRP A 13 -6.74 -38.69 -29.83
CA TRP A 13 -8.17 -38.55 -30.05
C TRP A 13 -8.54 -37.10 -30.38
N ILE A 14 -8.07 -36.12 -29.59
CA ILE A 14 -8.37 -34.70 -29.83
C ILE A 14 -7.82 -34.26 -31.19
N ARG A 15 -6.61 -34.69 -31.55
CA ARG A 15 -6.00 -34.38 -32.85
C ARG A 15 -6.82 -34.89 -34.02
N THR A 16 -7.41 -36.08 -33.89
CA THR A 16 -8.18 -36.74 -34.95
C THR A 16 -9.60 -36.18 -35.04
N THR A 17 -10.28 -35.99 -33.90
CA THR A 17 -11.71 -35.65 -33.84
C THR A 17 -11.96 -34.14 -33.78
N ARG A 18 -11.08 -33.38 -33.10
CA ARG A 18 -11.18 -31.92 -32.90
C ARG A 18 -9.84 -31.21 -33.20
N PRO A 19 -9.36 -31.26 -34.46
CA PRO A 19 -8.07 -30.70 -34.85
C PRO A 19 -7.98 -29.18 -34.62
N ASP A 20 -9.10 -28.47 -34.60
CA ASP A 20 -9.21 -27.05 -34.28
C ASP A 20 -8.79 -26.75 -32.83
N ILE A 21 -9.26 -27.56 -31.87
CA ILE A 21 -8.91 -27.44 -30.46
C ILE A 21 -7.50 -27.96 -30.20
N TRP A 22 -7.11 -29.07 -30.84
CA TRP A 22 -5.75 -29.59 -30.74
C TRP A 22 -4.70 -28.53 -31.14
N ARG A 23 -4.91 -27.79 -32.22
CA ARG A 23 -4.01 -26.69 -32.64
C ARG A 23 -3.89 -25.58 -31.60
N ARG A 24 -4.98 -25.29 -30.88
CA ARG A 24 -4.97 -24.29 -29.79
C ARG A 24 -4.19 -24.80 -28.58
N LEU A 25 -4.33 -26.09 -28.25
CA LEU A 25 -3.61 -26.73 -27.16
C LEU A 25 -2.14 -26.96 -27.47
N LEU A 26 -1.77 -27.22 -28.74
CA LEU A 26 -0.41 -27.52 -29.18
C LEU A 26 0.69 -26.67 -28.50
N PRO A 27 0.62 -25.33 -28.48
CA PRO A 27 1.64 -24.47 -27.87
C PRO A 27 1.66 -24.44 -26.34
N LEU A 28 0.70 -25.07 -25.66
CA LEU A 28 0.65 -25.15 -24.21
C LEU A 28 1.75 -26.11 -23.69
N HIS A 29 2.45 -25.74 -22.62
CA HIS A 29 3.48 -26.58 -22.04
C HIS A 29 2.89 -27.92 -21.56
N VAL A 30 3.59 -29.05 -21.81
CA VAL A 30 3.13 -30.41 -21.47
C VAL A 30 2.69 -30.55 -20.01
N PHE A 31 3.41 -29.91 -19.08
CA PHE A 31 3.01 -29.81 -17.67
C PHE A 31 1.56 -29.37 -17.49
N TYR A 32 1.13 -28.26 -18.12
CA TYR A 32 -0.24 -27.78 -17.96
C TYR A 32 -1.24 -28.72 -18.63
N LYS A 33 -0.89 -29.30 -19.79
CA LYS A 33 -1.74 -30.29 -20.45
C LYS A 33 -2.01 -31.50 -19.57
N ASN A 34 -0.98 -32.00 -18.88
CA ASN A 34 -1.11 -33.10 -17.94
C ASN A 34 -1.97 -32.70 -16.73
N VAL A 35 -1.77 -31.51 -16.16
CA VAL A 35 -2.60 -31.01 -15.05
C VAL A 35 -4.07 -30.87 -15.46
N ILE A 36 -4.35 -30.36 -16.65
CA ILE A 36 -5.70 -30.26 -17.22
C ILE A 36 -6.32 -31.65 -17.33
N THR A 37 -5.60 -32.57 -17.97
CA THR A 37 -6.07 -33.94 -18.21
C THR A 37 -6.37 -34.66 -16.90
N GLN A 38 -5.47 -34.58 -15.91
CA GLN A 38 -5.67 -35.19 -14.59
C GLN A 38 -6.85 -34.57 -13.84
N LYS A 39 -7.00 -33.24 -13.90
CA LYS A 39 -8.12 -32.55 -13.25
C LYS A 39 -9.45 -32.94 -13.87
N ILE A 40 -9.49 -33.09 -15.19
CA ILE A 40 -10.71 -33.47 -15.91
C ILE A 40 -11.04 -34.93 -15.66
N ALA A 41 -10.08 -35.84 -15.82
CA ALA A 41 -10.26 -37.26 -15.52
C ALA A 41 -10.75 -37.51 -14.08
N GLY A 42 -10.25 -36.75 -13.10
CA GLY A 42 -10.72 -36.84 -11.72
C GLY A 42 -12.15 -36.35 -11.47
N ASN A 43 -12.74 -35.59 -12.41
CA ASN A 43 -14.11 -35.07 -12.34
C ASN A 43 -15.06 -35.73 -13.35
N CYS A 44 -14.56 -36.60 -14.24
CA CYS A 44 -15.39 -37.29 -15.22
C CYS A 44 -16.28 -38.32 -14.52
N GLU A 45 -17.58 -38.26 -14.79
CA GLU A 45 -18.49 -39.37 -14.51
C GLU A 45 -18.42 -40.35 -15.68
N PHE A 46 -17.62 -41.40 -15.52
CA PHE A 46 -17.41 -42.38 -16.58
C PHE A 46 -18.71 -43.09 -16.97
N LEU A 47 -19.15 -42.85 -18.20
CA LEU A 47 -20.35 -43.46 -18.77
C LEU A 47 -19.96 -44.80 -19.38
N ALA A 48 -20.71 -45.85 -19.06
CA ALA A 48 -20.46 -47.21 -19.54
C ALA A 48 -20.48 -47.37 -21.09
N CYS A 49 -20.95 -46.36 -21.82
CA CYS A 49 -21.04 -46.36 -23.28
C CYS A 49 -19.84 -45.74 -24.00
N PHE A 50 -18.89 -45.13 -23.28
CA PHE A 50 -17.69 -44.53 -23.86
C PHE A 50 -16.43 -45.16 -23.27
N GLU A 51 -15.36 -45.21 -24.05
CA GLU A 51 -14.03 -45.46 -23.49
C GLU A 51 -13.64 -44.29 -22.59
N GLU A 52 -13.03 -44.57 -21.44
CA GLU A 52 -12.65 -43.54 -20.46
C GLU A 52 -11.79 -42.43 -21.10
N THR A 53 -10.85 -42.83 -21.96
CA THR A 53 -9.99 -41.93 -22.75
C THR A 53 -10.78 -40.99 -23.65
N GLU A 54 -11.80 -41.48 -24.34
CA GLU A 54 -12.66 -40.67 -25.23
C GLU A 54 -13.46 -39.66 -24.41
N GLN A 55 -14.01 -40.08 -23.27
CA GLN A 55 -14.82 -39.19 -22.44
C GLN A 55 -13.97 -38.07 -21.81
N VAL A 56 -12.77 -38.39 -21.32
CA VAL A 56 -11.84 -37.37 -20.83
C VAL A 56 -11.45 -36.41 -21.96
N ALA A 57 -11.21 -36.92 -23.18
CA ALA A 57 -10.87 -36.08 -24.33
C ALA A 57 -12.01 -35.12 -24.73
N MET A 58 -13.26 -35.60 -24.69
CA MET A 58 -14.45 -34.76 -24.89
C MET A 58 -14.56 -33.65 -23.84
N ASP A 59 -14.33 -33.99 -22.57
CA ASP A 59 -14.40 -33.01 -21.49
C ASP A 59 -13.23 -32.01 -21.52
N VAL A 60 -12.04 -32.43 -21.97
CA VAL A 60 -10.92 -31.50 -22.28
C VAL A 60 -11.32 -30.50 -23.35
N VAL A 61 -11.94 -30.98 -24.43
CA VAL A 61 -12.44 -30.11 -25.51
C VAL A 61 -13.47 -29.10 -24.97
N ALA A 62 -14.47 -29.58 -24.24
CA ALA A 62 -15.50 -28.74 -23.64
C ALA A 62 -14.88 -27.71 -22.69
N TRP A 63 -13.93 -28.12 -21.84
CA TRP A 63 -13.23 -27.22 -20.94
C TRP A 63 -12.51 -26.10 -21.68
N VAL A 64 -11.74 -26.41 -22.75
CA VAL A 64 -11.06 -25.38 -23.56
C VAL A 64 -12.05 -24.39 -24.18
N GLU A 65 -13.21 -24.86 -24.64
CA GLU A 65 -14.25 -24.01 -25.23
C GLU A 65 -14.90 -23.06 -24.22
N THR A 66 -14.88 -23.38 -22.93
CA THR A 66 -15.37 -22.47 -21.87
C THR A 66 -14.38 -21.38 -21.48
N LEU A 67 -13.12 -21.48 -21.91
CA LEU A 67 -12.09 -20.52 -21.51
C LEU A 67 -12.22 -19.19 -22.24
N PRO A 68 -11.87 -18.07 -21.58
CA PRO A 68 -11.69 -16.79 -22.25
C PRO A 68 -10.69 -16.87 -23.41
N GLU A 69 -11.06 -16.28 -24.57
CA GLU A 69 -10.23 -16.31 -25.78
C GLU A 69 -8.85 -15.65 -25.57
N ASP A 70 -8.73 -14.67 -24.67
CA ASP A 70 -7.45 -14.04 -24.33
C ASP A 70 -6.49 -15.01 -23.59
N LEU A 71 -7.04 -15.96 -22.83
CA LEU A 71 -6.27 -17.01 -22.18
C LEU A 71 -5.83 -18.08 -23.19
N VAL A 72 -6.75 -18.55 -24.03
CA VAL A 72 -6.49 -19.59 -25.05
C VAL A 72 -5.46 -19.12 -26.08
N SER A 73 -5.65 -17.91 -26.64
CA SER A 73 -4.67 -17.28 -27.54
C SER A 73 -3.32 -16.99 -26.86
N GLY A 74 -3.29 -16.98 -25.52
CA GLY A 74 -2.13 -16.78 -24.68
C GLY A 74 -1.31 -18.04 -24.36
N PHE A 75 -1.76 -19.24 -24.74
CA PHE A 75 -1.11 -20.52 -24.36
C PHE A 75 0.36 -20.62 -24.75
N ASN A 76 0.74 -20.16 -25.94
CA ASN A 76 2.15 -20.07 -26.32
C ASN A 76 2.93 -19.18 -25.35
N LEU A 77 2.43 -17.97 -25.11
CA LEU A 77 3.14 -16.97 -24.33
C LEU A 77 3.33 -17.37 -22.86
N LEU A 78 2.32 -17.99 -22.24
CA LEU A 78 2.41 -18.43 -20.85
C LEU A 78 3.32 -19.67 -20.69
N SER A 79 3.58 -20.40 -21.77
CA SER A 79 4.41 -21.61 -21.77
C SER A 79 5.91 -21.33 -21.93
N GLN A 80 6.28 -20.13 -22.39
CA GLN A 80 7.68 -19.74 -22.62
C GLN A 80 8.46 -19.51 -21.32
N SER A 81 9.68 -20.03 -21.26
CA SER A 81 10.70 -19.74 -20.24
C SER A 81 11.05 -18.24 -20.15
N TYR A 82 11.77 -17.86 -19.10
CA TYR A 82 12.19 -16.46 -18.95
C TYR A 82 13.17 -16.05 -20.05
N ASP A 83 14.06 -16.96 -20.45
CA ASP A 83 15.05 -16.70 -21.50
C ASP A 83 14.42 -16.58 -22.89
N GLU A 84 13.43 -17.42 -23.22
CA GLU A 84 12.66 -17.29 -24.48
C GLU A 84 11.93 -15.94 -24.56
N LEU A 85 11.33 -15.47 -23.45
CA LEU A 85 10.71 -14.14 -23.42
C LEU A 85 11.75 -13.02 -23.59
N LYS A 86 12.94 -13.17 -23.01
CA LYS A 86 14.02 -12.19 -23.14
C LYS A 86 14.57 -12.15 -24.57
N GLN A 87 14.69 -13.29 -25.23
CA GLN A 87 15.04 -13.37 -26.65
C GLN A 87 13.97 -12.73 -27.52
N THR A 88 12.69 -13.04 -27.29
CA THR A 88 11.56 -12.40 -27.97
C THR A 88 11.58 -10.89 -27.78
N GLN A 89 11.85 -10.41 -26.56
CA GLN A 89 11.99 -8.97 -26.28
C GLN A 89 13.15 -8.34 -27.05
N ARG A 90 14.29 -9.02 -27.21
CA ARG A 90 15.43 -8.52 -27.99
C ARG A 90 15.07 -8.34 -29.47
N ILE A 91 14.28 -9.24 -30.02
CA ILE A 91 13.86 -9.21 -31.43
C ILE A 91 12.77 -8.15 -31.66
N THR A 92 11.76 -8.12 -30.80
CA THR A 92 10.53 -7.32 -31.00
C THR A 92 10.54 -5.98 -30.29
N GLY A 93 11.46 -5.77 -29.34
CA GLY A 93 11.46 -4.63 -28.41
C GLY A 93 10.36 -4.69 -27.33
N GLN A 94 9.47 -5.70 -27.36
CA GLN A 94 8.31 -5.76 -26.47
C GLN A 94 8.60 -6.52 -25.17
N VAL A 95 8.29 -5.92 -24.02
CA VAL A 95 8.44 -6.56 -22.70
C VAL A 95 7.23 -7.43 -22.40
N LEU A 96 7.34 -8.74 -22.66
CA LEU A 96 6.22 -9.69 -22.55
C LEU A 96 6.11 -10.39 -21.19
N THR A 97 7.13 -10.31 -20.33
CA THR A 97 7.17 -10.97 -19.01
C THR A 97 5.94 -10.71 -18.14
N ARG A 98 5.44 -9.45 -18.12
CA ARG A 98 4.24 -9.12 -17.34
C ARG A 98 2.98 -9.79 -17.90
N LYS A 99 2.84 -9.82 -19.22
CA LYS A 99 1.70 -10.46 -19.91
C LYS A 99 1.72 -11.98 -19.70
N ALA A 100 2.90 -12.61 -19.81
CA ALA A 100 3.06 -14.04 -19.54
C ALA A 100 2.67 -14.41 -18.09
N ASN A 101 3.19 -13.68 -17.09
CA ASN A 101 2.85 -13.93 -15.69
C ASN A 101 1.36 -13.73 -15.39
N ARG A 102 0.71 -12.75 -16.03
CA ARG A 102 -0.74 -12.55 -15.93
C ARG A 102 -1.52 -13.74 -16.47
N LEU A 103 -1.14 -14.23 -17.65
CA LEU A 103 -1.78 -15.41 -18.25
C LEU A 103 -1.58 -16.67 -17.40
N ARG A 104 -0.38 -16.90 -16.87
CA ARG A 104 -0.12 -18.03 -15.95
C ARG A 104 -0.98 -17.97 -14.71
N ARG A 105 -1.16 -16.79 -14.12
CA ARG A 105 -2.10 -16.62 -13.00
C ARG A 105 -3.52 -16.99 -13.38
N ASN A 106 -4.02 -16.43 -14.49
CA ASN A 106 -5.40 -16.72 -14.89
C ASN A 106 -5.58 -18.21 -15.21
N LEU A 107 -4.58 -18.86 -15.82
CA LEU A 107 -4.58 -20.32 -15.99
C LEU A 107 -4.61 -21.05 -14.64
N ARG A 108 -3.73 -20.68 -13.69
CA ARG A 108 -3.69 -21.28 -12.35
C ARG A 108 -5.02 -21.15 -11.62
N ARG A 109 -5.69 -20.00 -11.71
CA ARG A 109 -7.01 -19.77 -11.12
C ARG A 109 -8.07 -20.71 -11.68
N VAL A 110 -8.11 -20.88 -13.00
CA VAL A 110 -9.02 -21.84 -13.66
C VAL A 110 -8.68 -23.29 -13.26
N LEU A 111 -7.39 -23.59 -13.16
CA LEU A 111 -6.92 -24.93 -12.79
C LEU A 111 -6.98 -25.21 -11.28
N ASP A 112 -7.31 -24.23 -10.44
CA ASP A 112 -7.16 -24.33 -8.98
C ASP A 112 -5.75 -24.83 -8.58
N LEU A 113 -4.74 -24.31 -9.29
CA LEU A 113 -3.34 -24.69 -9.13
C LEU A 113 -2.63 -23.60 -8.33
N SER A 114 -2.14 -23.91 -7.14
CA SER A 114 -1.39 -22.94 -6.34
C SER A 114 -0.03 -22.59 -7.01
N PRO A 115 0.52 -21.38 -6.79
CA PRO A 115 1.82 -20.99 -7.32
C PRO A 115 2.97 -21.95 -6.95
N GLU A 116 2.88 -22.59 -5.78
CA GLU A 116 3.86 -23.56 -5.28
C GLU A 116 3.78 -24.93 -5.98
N ARG A 117 2.69 -25.20 -6.70
CA ARG A 117 2.51 -26.43 -7.49
C ARG A 117 2.76 -26.21 -8.98
N ASP A 118 2.84 -24.96 -9.42
CA ASP A 118 3.14 -24.59 -10.81
C ASP A 118 4.64 -24.61 -11.09
N ARG A 119 5.12 -25.76 -11.59
CA ARG A 119 6.55 -25.97 -11.93
C ARG A 119 7.05 -25.01 -13.01
N ILE A 120 6.18 -24.55 -13.91
CA ILE A 120 6.54 -23.63 -14.98
C ILE A 120 6.77 -22.24 -14.42
N GLN A 121 5.90 -21.77 -13.52
CA GLN A 121 6.11 -20.52 -12.79
C GLN A 121 7.37 -20.59 -11.91
N GLN A 122 7.62 -21.71 -11.24
CA GLN A 122 8.82 -21.90 -10.42
C GLN A 122 10.11 -21.81 -11.24
N SER A 123 10.19 -22.53 -12.38
CA SER A 123 11.35 -22.44 -13.29
C SER A 123 11.54 -21.01 -13.78
N PHE A 124 10.44 -20.38 -14.20
CA PHE A 124 10.44 -19.01 -14.69
C PHE A 124 10.99 -18.01 -13.66
N ASP A 125 10.54 -18.09 -12.40
CA ASP A 125 10.99 -17.20 -11.34
C ASP A 125 12.44 -17.50 -10.92
N ALA A 126 12.87 -18.76 -10.97
CA ALA A 126 14.25 -19.16 -10.72
C ALA A 126 15.21 -18.62 -11.79
N GLU A 127 14.90 -18.79 -13.07
CA GLU A 127 15.67 -18.24 -14.20
C GLU A 127 15.77 -16.73 -14.11
N LYS A 128 14.64 -16.05 -13.84
CA LYS A 128 14.60 -14.60 -13.66
C LYS A 128 15.45 -14.14 -12.48
N LEU A 129 15.45 -14.87 -11.37
CA LEU A 129 16.28 -14.58 -10.21
C LEU A 129 17.76 -14.74 -10.56
N THR A 130 18.13 -15.85 -11.19
CA THR A 130 19.51 -16.13 -11.64
C THR A 130 20.01 -15.02 -12.56
N ALA A 131 19.23 -14.67 -13.58
CA ALA A 131 19.57 -13.57 -14.50
C ALA A 131 19.75 -12.22 -13.78
N SER A 132 18.98 -11.96 -12.71
CA SER A 132 19.12 -10.73 -11.93
C SER A 132 20.35 -10.72 -11.01
N LYS A 133 20.79 -11.88 -10.54
CA LYS A 133 21.99 -12.04 -9.69
C LYS A 133 23.28 -11.95 -10.51
N THR A 134 23.27 -12.44 -11.75
CA THR A 134 24.45 -12.43 -12.61
C THR A 134 24.68 -11.09 -13.32
N PHE A 135 23.64 -10.26 -13.46
CA PHE A 135 23.76 -8.96 -14.11
C PHE A 135 24.33 -7.90 -13.14
N ILE A 136 25.61 -7.59 -13.29
CA ILE A 136 26.31 -6.52 -12.53
C ILE A 136 25.89 -5.15 -13.06
N VAL A 137 25.41 -4.29 -12.15
CA VAL A 137 24.97 -2.92 -12.49
C VAL A 137 26.00 -1.89 -12.04
N VAL A 138 26.60 -2.10 -10.87
CA VAL A 138 27.68 -1.25 -10.36
C VAL A 138 28.91 -2.14 -10.20
N PRO A 139 29.86 -2.11 -11.15
CA PRO A 139 31.08 -2.90 -11.06
C PRO A 139 31.98 -2.40 -9.93
N ASP A 140 32.74 -3.31 -9.35
CA ASP A 140 33.82 -2.96 -8.44
C ASP A 140 34.94 -2.26 -9.21
N ARG A 141 35.65 -1.35 -8.54
CA ARG A 141 36.80 -0.63 -9.09
C ARG A 141 37.95 -1.57 -9.45
N GLN A 142 38.10 -2.68 -8.73
CA GLN A 142 39.22 -3.61 -8.90
C GLN A 142 38.90 -4.78 -9.84
N ASN A 143 37.63 -5.18 -9.94
CA ASN A 143 37.21 -6.29 -10.80
C ASN A 143 35.82 -6.01 -11.41
N PRO A 144 35.74 -5.70 -12.73
CA PRO A 144 34.48 -5.40 -13.41
C PRO A 144 33.43 -6.52 -13.41
N ASP A 145 33.87 -7.78 -13.29
CA ASP A 145 32.98 -8.95 -13.25
C ASP A 145 32.37 -9.18 -11.86
N THR A 146 32.76 -8.36 -10.88
CA THR A 146 32.23 -8.36 -9.52
C THR A 146 31.62 -7.00 -9.19
N GLY A 147 30.71 -6.95 -8.23
CA GLY A 147 30.06 -5.70 -7.82
C GLY A 147 28.63 -5.91 -7.35
N LEU A 148 27.84 -4.83 -7.36
CA LEU A 148 26.43 -4.91 -7.01
C LEU A 148 25.62 -5.38 -8.20
N SER A 149 25.00 -6.55 -8.04
CA SER A 149 24.07 -7.08 -9.04
C SER A 149 22.76 -6.28 -9.07
N ALA A 150 21.99 -6.43 -10.15
CA ALA A 150 20.63 -5.90 -10.21
C ALA A 150 19.74 -6.45 -9.07
N HIS A 151 19.96 -7.70 -8.67
CA HIS A 151 19.31 -8.27 -7.50
C HIS A 151 19.67 -7.51 -6.22
N ASP A 152 20.95 -7.24 -5.96
CA ASP A 152 21.40 -6.58 -4.72
C ASP A 152 20.87 -5.16 -4.60
N LEU A 153 20.94 -4.40 -5.70
CA LEU A 153 20.35 -3.07 -5.75
C LEU A 153 18.84 -3.12 -5.50
N ARG A 154 18.13 -4.08 -6.13
CA ARG A 154 16.69 -4.25 -5.91
C ARG A 154 16.39 -4.56 -4.43
N GLN A 155 17.13 -5.48 -3.81
CA GLN A 155 16.93 -5.82 -2.39
C GLN A 155 17.23 -4.63 -1.48
N TRP A 156 18.29 -3.86 -1.76
CA TRP A 156 18.61 -2.65 -1.02
C TRP A 156 17.49 -1.61 -1.13
N HIS A 157 16.98 -1.36 -2.34
CA HIS A 157 15.85 -0.47 -2.56
C HIS A 157 14.60 -0.96 -1.82
N LEU A 158 14.27 -2.25 -1.89
CA LEU A 158 13.13 -2.84 -1.19
C LEU A 158 13.23 -2.62 0.33
N LYS A 159 14.38 -2.94 0.94
CA LYS A 159 14.63 -2.70 2.38
C LYS A 159 14.44 -1.25 2.77
N LYS A 160 14.97 -0.32 1.96
CA LYS A 160 14.82 1.13 2.19
C LYS A 160 13.36 1.56 2.11
N HIS A 161 12.64 1.12 1.08
CA HIS A 161 11.23 1.45 0.89
C HIS A 161 10.34 0.86 1.99
N TYR A 162 10.62 -0.36 2.42
CA TYR A 162 9.98 -1.01 3.55
C TYR A 162 10.15 -0.19 4.83
N ALA A 163 11.38 0.19 5.17
CA ALA A 163 11.66 0.99 6.36
C ALA A 163 10.96 2.37 6.34
N VAL A 164 10.96 3.06 5.19
CA VAL A 164 10.23 4.32 5.01
C VAL A 164 8.73 4.14 5.19
N THR A 165 8.18 3.06 4.63
CA THR A 165 6.75 2.75 4.74
C THR A 165 6.33 2.49 6.18
N LEU A 166 7.10 1.67 6.91
CA LEU A 166 6.83 1.39 8.32
C LEU A 166 6.87 2.68 9.15
N ALA A 167 7.88 3.53 8.94
CA ALA A 167 7.99 4.78 9.67
C ALA A 167 6.85 5.77 9.37
N ILE A 168 6.32 5.77 8.14
CA ILE A 168 5.12 6.56 7.80
C ILE A 168 3.88 5.97 8.47
N ALA A 169 3.73 4.65 8.49
CA ALA A 169 2.61 3.98 9.16
C ALA A 169 2.60 4.28 10.67
N ASP A 170 3.77 4.21 11.32
CA ASP A 170 3.94 4.58 12.73
C ASP A 170 3.60 6.07 12.96
N SER A 171 4.09 6.96 12.09
CA SER A 171 3.78 8.40 12.18
C SER A 171 2.27 8.68 11.99
N LEU A 172 1.61 7.89 11.15
CA LEU A 172 0.17 8.01 10.89
C LEU A 172 -0.65 7.48 12.06
N HIS A 173 -0.17 6.43 12.72
CA HIS A 173 -0.73 5.94 13.98
C HIS A 173 -0.64 7.03 15.06
N ASP A 174 0.56 7.55 15.33
CA ASP A 174 0.79 8.62 16.32
C ASP A 174 -0.14 9.81 16.08
N PHE A 175 -0.34 10.16 14.81
CA PHE A 175 -1.28 11.21 14.42
C PHE A 175 -2.73 10.82 14.72
N ALA A 176 -3.18 9.66 14.26
CA ALA A 176 -4.58 9.28 14.40
C ALA A 176 -4.98 9.09 15.87
N THR A 177 -4.17 8.40 16.68
CA THR A 177 -4.50 8.12 18.08
C THR A 177 -4.11 9.27 19.00
N GLY A 178 -2.87 9.76 18.89
CA GLY A 178 -2.36 10.80 19.78
C GLY A 178 -2.92 12.20 19.46
N PHE A 179 -3.15 12.51 18.18
CA PHE A 179 -3.61 13.84 17.78
C PHE A 179 -5.12 13.91 17.54
N LEU A 180 -5.73 12.91 16.90
CA LEU A 180 -7.16 12.92 16.58
C LEU A 180 -8.03 12.17 17.59
N ASP A 181 -7.44 11.37 18.50
CA ASP A 181 -8.18 10.51 19.43
C ASP A 181 -9.10 9.51 18.69
N TYR A 182 -8.58 8.97 17.58
CA TYR A 182 -9.29 7.97 16.77
C TYR A 182 -8.97 6.55 17.23
N GLN A 183 -9.91 5.63 16.99
CA GLN A 183 -9.73 4.20 17.23
C GLN A 183 -9.15 3.50 15.99
N GLY A 184 -8.30 2.50 16.22
CA GLY A 184 -7.70 1.69 15.16
C GLY A 184 -8.50 0.41 14.89
N LEU A 185 -8.80 0.16 13.62
CA LEU A 185 -9.43 -1.05 13.10
C LEU A 185 -8.49 -1.76 12.13
N PHE A 186 -8.40 -3.07 12.24
CA PHE A 186 -7.77 -3.96 11.29
C PHE A 186 -8.84 -4.72 10.51
N LEU A 187 -8.92 -4.45 9.21
CA LEU A 187 -9.89 -5.06 8.32
C LEU A 187 -9.24 -6.16 7.49
N THR A 188 -9.93 -7.28 7.33
CA THR A 188 -9.63 -8.31 6.32
C THR A 188 -10.87 -8.50 5.45
N LEU A 189 -10.79 -8.03 4.21
CA LEU A 189 -11.92 -7.99 3.29
C LEU A 189 -11.64 -8.90 2.09
N THR A 190 -12.47 -9.91 1.88
CA THR A 190 -12.35 -10.87 0.78
C THR A 190 -13.53 -10.73 -0.19
N LEU A 191 -13.41 -11.35 -1.35
CA LEU A 191 -14.52 -11.52 -2.27
C LEU A 191 -15.29 -12.81 -1.96
N PRO A 192 -16.57 -12.90 -2.37
CA PRO A 192 -17.32 -14.16 -2.37
C PRO A 192 -16.66 -15.24 -3.24
N GLY A 193 -16.93 -16.51 -2.94
CA GLY A 193 -16.39 -17.67 -3.66
C GLY A 193 -16.65 -17.68 -5.17
N SER A 194 -17.71 -17.00 -5.63
CA SER A 194 -18.00 -16.82 -7.07
C SER A 194 -16.88 -16.12 -7.85
N TYR A 195 -15.98 -15.41 -7.16
CA TYR A 195 -14.83 -14.73 -7.76
C TYR A 195 -13.57 -15.60 -7.80
N HIS A 196 -13.59 -16.84 -7.32
CA HIS A 196 -12.42 -17.72 -7.42
C HIS A 196 -12.20 -18.17 -8.87
N ALA A 197 -13.29 -18.39 -9.61
CA ALA A 197 -13.27 -18.87 -10.99
C ALA A 197 -13.14 -17.76 -12.06
N CYS A 198 -13.21 -16.48 -11.68
CA CYS A 198 -13.06 -15.37 -12.64
C CYS A 198 -11.60 -14.98 -12.85
N SER A 199 -11.34 -14.14 -13.86
CA SER A 199 -9.99 -13.59 -14.08
C SER A 199 -9.52 -12.78 -12.87
N TYR A 200 -8.20 -12.71 -12.68
CA TYR A 200 -7.61 -11.87 -11.63
C TYR A 200 -7.99 -10.40 -11.80
N GLU A 201 -8.06 -9.91 -13.03
CA GLU A 201 -8.42 -8.53 -13.36
C GLU A 201 -9.84 -8.19 -12.90
N GLU A 202 -10.80 -9.07 -13.14
CA GLU A 202 -12.19 -8.91 -12.71
C GLU A 202 -12.30 -8.91 -11.18
N ALA A 203 -11.67 -9.87 -10.51
CA ALA A 203 -11.64 -9.93 -9.05
C ALA A 203 -11.00 -8.67 -8.46
N LYS A 204 -9.85 -8.24 -8.99
CA LYS A 204 -9.15 -7.02 -8.54
C LYS A 204 -9.99 -5.77 -8.75
N ALA A 205 -10.67 -5.66 -9.89
CA ALA A 205 -11.54 -4.54 -10.20
C ALA A 205 -12.71 -4.48 -9.21
N GLU A 206 -13.33 -5.62 -8.93
CA GLU A 206 -14.47 -5.71 -8.03
C GLU A 206 -14.10 -5.36 -6.58
N ILE A 207 -13.06 -5.97 -6.03
CA ILE A 207 -12.65 -5.68 -4.65
C ILE A 207 -12.26 -4.20 -4.49
N SER A 208 -11.58 -3.64 -5.50
CA SER A 208 -11.24 -2.22 -5.55
C SER A 208 -12.49 -1.34 -5.63
N ARG A 209 -13.51 -1.74 -6.40
CA ARG A 209 -14.77 -1.01 -6.55
C ARG A 209 -15.53 -0.96 -5.22
N ARG A 210 -15.66 -2.10 -4.52
CA ARG A 210 -16.29 -2.18 -3.19
C ARG A 210 -15.59 -1.28 -2.19
N TRP A 211 -14.26 -1.35 -2.08
CA TRP A 211 -13.51 -0.49 -1.16
C TRP A 211 -13.56 1.00 -1.53
N LYS A 212 -13.53 1.34 -2.83
CA LYS A 212 -13.74 2.72 -3.30
C LYS A 212 -15.12 3.24 -2.93
N SER A 213 -16.16 2.40 -2.97
CA SER A 213 -17.51 2.77 -2.56
C SER A 213 -17.58 3.17 -1.09
N VAL A 214 -16.99 2.38 -0.19
CA VAL A 214 -16.91 2.70 1.26
C VAL A 214 -16.23 4.04 1.48
N ARG A 215 -15.04 4.25 0.88
CA ARG A 215 -14.31 5.52 1.02
C ARG A 215 -15.05 6.71 0.43
N ARG A 216 -15.79 6.52 -0.66
CA ARG A 216 -16.61 7.58 -1.28
C ARG A 216 -17.73 8.00 -0.33
N LYS A 217 -18.49 7.04 0.20
CA LYS A 217 -19.57 7.31 1.17
C LYS A 217 -19.03 8.01 2.43
N ALA A 218 -17.86 7.59 2.92
CA ALA A 218 -17.23 8.25 4.07
C ALA A 218 -16.88 9.71 3.75
N ARG A 219 -16.32 9.98 2.57
CA ARG A 219 -16.03 11.34 2.11
C ARG A 219 -17.30 12.20 1.96
N GLU A 220 -18.39 11.64 1.45
CA GLU A 220 -19.69 12.32 1.33
C GLU A 220 -20.27 12.73 2.69
N LYS A 221 -19.98 11.94 3.75
CA LYS A 221 -20.32 12.26 5.13
C LYS A 221 -19.27 13.09 5.88
N ASP A 222 -18.26 13.60 5.18
CA ASP A 222 -17.14 14.34 5.77
C ASP A 222 -16.37 13.55 6.86
N ILE A 223 -16.27 12.23 6.68
CA ILE A 223 -15.58 11.31 7.59
C ILE A 223 -14.14 11.14 7.14
N LEU A 224 -13.21 11.52 8.01
CA LEU A 224 -11.77 11.34 7.79
C LEU A 224 -11.37 9.90 8.09
N LEU A 225 -10.74 9.25 7.11
CA LEU A 225 -10.24 7.89 7.23
C LEU A 225 -8.71 7.84 6.99
N PRO A 226 -7.87 8.05 8.00
CA PRO A 226 -6.44 7.80 7.91
C PRO A 226 -6.16 6.29 7.96
N GLY A 227 -5.12 5.82 7.26
CA GLY A 227 -4.72 4.42 7.37
C GLY A 227 -3.77 3.93 6.29
N MET A 228 -3.70 2.62 6.14
CA MET A 228 -2.90 1.91 5.14
C MET A 228 -3.64 0.66 4.66
N THR A 229 -3.66 0.45 3.34
CA THR A 229 -4.21 -0.76 2.70
C THR A 229 -3.07 -1.59 2.12
N ALA A 230 -3.11 -2.90 2.32
CA ALA A 230 -2.38 -3.89 1.55
C ALA A 230 -3.38 -4.72 0.73
N LEU A 231 -3.19 -4.78 -0.59
CA LEU A 231 -3.83 -5.77 -1.44
C LEU A 231 -2.88 -6.95 -1.54
N GLU A 232 -3.34 -8.13 -1.10
CA GLU A 232 -2.59 -9.39 -1.11
C GLU A 232 -3.37 -10.43 -1.92
N LEU A 233 -2.69 -11.50 -2.33
CA LEU A 233 -3.29 -12.64 -3.03
C LEU A 233 -3.44 -13.79 -2.03
N GLN A 234 -4.60 -14.47 -2.06
CA GLN A 234 -4.77 -15.75 -1.36
C GLN A 234 -4.05 -16.88 -2.12
N ASN A 235 -4.10 -18.11 -1.59
CA ASN A 235 -3.48 -19.29 -2.20
C ASN A 235 -4.05 -19.60 -3.59
N ASP A 236 -5.33 -19.30 -3.82
CA ASP A 236 -6.04 -19.40 -5.10
C ASP A 236 -5.83 -18.15 -6.00
N GLU A 237 -4.89 -17.29 -5.63
CA GLU A 237 -4.60 -15.99 -6.23
C GLU A 237 -5.79 -14.99 -6.24
N THR A 238 -6.83 -15.22 -5.42
CA THR A 238 -7.95 -14.28 -5.28
C THR A 238 -7.47 -13.07 -4.45
N PRO A 239 -7.65 -11.83 -4.95
CA PRO A 239 -7.20 -10.65 -4.24
C PRO A 239 -8.07 -10.39 -3.00
N HIS A 240 -7.43 -10.03 -1.90
CA HIS A 240 -8.08 -9.58 -0.67
C HIS A 240 -7.38 -8.34 -0.10
N TYR A 241 -8.11 -7.53 0.65
CA TYR A 241 -7.55 -6.37 1.34
C TYR A 241 -7.29 -6.70 2.79
N HIS A 242 -6.10 -6.32 3.26
CA HIS A 242 -5.83 -6.05 4.65
C HIS A 242 -5.71 -4.53 4.85
N ILE A 243 -6.40 -3.98 5.83
CA ILE A 243 -6.48 -2.53 6.02
C ILE A 243 -6.26 -2.18 7.49
N GLN A 244 -5.26 -1.37 7.76
CA GLN A 244 -5.15 -0.63 9.01
C GLN A 244 -5.88 0.69 8.80
N LEU A 245 -6.93 0.93 9.58
CA LEU A 245 -7.82 2.08 9.43
C LEU A 245 -8.00 2.77 10.78
N TYR A 246 -8.09 4.09 10.76
CA TYR A 246 -8.44 4.86 11.95
C TYR A 246 -9.75 5.60 11.72
N VAL A 247 -10.58 5.66 12.75
CA VAL A 247 -11.90 6.31 12.67
C VAL A 247 -12.24 6.98 13.99
N ASP A 248 -12.99 8.08 13.91
CA ASP A 248 -13.61 8.69 15.07
C ASP A 248 -14.53 7.68 15.76
N PRO A 249 -14.43 7.47 17.09
CA PRO A 249 -15.27 6.52 17.83
C PRO A 249 -16.78 6.69 17.57
N SER A 250 -17.26 7.93 17.41
CA SER A 250 -18.67 8.23 17.17
C SER A 250 -19.16 7.81 15.78
N GLN A 251 -18.24 7.60 14.84
CA GLN A 251 -18.52 7.25 13.44
C GLN A 251 -18.25 5.78 13.13
N ARG A 252 -17.69 5.02 14.10
CA ARG A 252 -17.29 3.62 13.93
C ARG A 252 -18.45 2.72 13.49
N ALA A 253 -19.56 2.74 14.22
CA ALA A 253 -20.71 1.88 13.94
C ALA A 253 -21.24 2.08 12.50
N TRP A 254 -21.32 3.34 12.07
CA TRP A 254 -21.72 3.67 10.70
C TRP A 254 -20.71 3.15 9.67
N LEU A 255 -19.41 3.28 9.93
CA LEU A 255 -18.37 2.81 9.02
C LEU A 255 -18.40 1.28 8.87
N GLU A 256 -18.53 0.55 9.98
CA GLU A 256 -18.67 -0.92 9.97
C GLU A 256 -19.87 -1.36 9.14
N GLU A 257 -21.03 -0.70 9.31
CA GLU A 257 -22.23 -0.94 8.49
C GLU A 257 -21.93 -0.74 6.99
N GLN A 258 -21.25 0.35 6.61
CA GLN A 258 -20.91 0.60 5.21
C GLN A 258 -19.92 -0.42 4.64
N ILE A 259 -19.00 -0.93 5.46
CA ILE A 259 -18.09 -2.00 5.07
C ILE A 259 -18.89 -3.27 4.79
N LEU A 260 -19.76 -3.69 5.72
CA LEU A 260 -20.57 -4.91 5.57
C LEU A 260 -21.57 -4.81 4.41
N GLN A 261 -22.14 -3.64 4.15
CA GLN A 261 -22.97 -3.41 2.96
C GLN A 261 -22.17 -3.57 1.65
N ALA A 262 -20.91 -3.13 1.63
CA ALA A 262 -20.04 -3.27 0.45
C ALA A 262 -19.46 -4.69 0.32
N PHE A 263 -19.34 -5.41 1.43
CA PHE A 263 -18.78 -6.75 1.53
C PHE A 263 -19.74 -7.68 2.28
N PRO A 264 -20.88 -8.06 1.66
CA PRO A 264 -21.92 -8.82 2.34
C PRO A 264 -21.45 -10.22 2.78
N ASN A 265 -20.45 -10.80 2.10
CA ASN A 265 -19.82 -12.06 2.50
C ASN A 265 -19.04 -11.98 3.83
N GLU A 266 -18.90 -10.79 4.41
CA GLU A 266 -18.22 -10.59 5.69
C GLU A 266 -19.18 -10.57 6.88
N VAL A 267 -20.49 -10.48 6.65
CA VAL A 267 -21.50 -10.35 7.70
C VAL A 267 -21.43 -11.51 8.69
N ASP A 268 -21.39 -12.75 8.19
CA ASP A 268 -21.34 -13.95 9.03
C ASP A 268 -20.01 -14.11 9.79
N ARG A 269 -18.97 -13.41 9.35
CA ARG A 269 -17.63 -13.42 9.94
C ARG A 269 -17.15 -12.05 10.38
N GLN A 270 -18.07 -11.15 10.76
CA GLN A 270 -17.76 -9.76 11.09
C GLN A 270 -16.65 -9.63 12.13
N ALA A 271 -16.68 -10.46 13.19
CA ALA A 271 -15.68 -10.46 14.25
C ALA A 271 -14.27 -10.83 13.75
N ASP A 272 -14.18 -11.56 12.64
CA ASP A 272 -12.91 -11.88 11.98
C ASP A 272 -12.50 -10.85 10.94
N ALA A 273 -13.48 -10.29 10.23
CA ALA A 273 -13.27 -9.30 9.19
C ALA A 273 -12.90 -7.92 9.74
N ILE A 274 -13.38 -7.56 10.94
CA ILE A 274 -13.20 -6.24 11.57
C ILE A 274 -12.69 -6.44 13.01
N LYS A 275 -11.40 -6.19 13.23
CA LYS A 275 -10.74 -6.35 14.54
C LYS A 275 -10.23 -5.02 15.07
N ASP A 276 -10.18 -4.87 16.39
CA ASP A 276 -9.49 -3.73 17.01
C ASP A 276 -7.97 -3.89 16.88
N ILE A 277 -7.29 -2.78 16.59
CA ILE A 277 -5.81 -2.75 16.62
C ILE A 277 -5.36 -2.60 18.07
N ARG A 278 -4.81 -3.68 18.63
CA ARG A 278 -4.14 -3.68 19.94
C ARG A 278 -2.63 -3.50 19.84
N ASP A 279 -2.02 -4.06 18.80
CA ASP A 279 -0.59 -3.94 18.50
C ASP A 279 -0.39 -3.42 17.08
N VAL A 280 -0.12 -2.12 17.02
CA VAL A 280 0.07 -1.36 15.78
C VAL A 280 1.31 -1.82 15.04
N LEU A 281 2.39 -2.11 15.76
CA LEU A 281 3.66 -2.50 15.14
C LEU A 281 3.51 -3.85 14.45
N SER A 282 2.84 -4.80 15.10
CA SER A 282 2.54 -6.10 14.51
C SER A 282 1.62 -5.96 13.28
N VAL A 283 0.59 -5.12 13.35
CA VAL A 283 -0.30 -4.85 12.19
C VAL A 283 0.46 -4.20 11.03
N SER A 284 1.26 -3.16 11.30
CA SER A 284 2.05 -2.49 10.27
C SER A 284 3.07 -3.43 9.63
N ARG A 285 3.73 -4.30 10.40
CA ARG A 285 4.64 -5.34 9.89
C ARG A 285 3.90 -6.37 9.07
N TYR A 286 2.73 -6.82 9.53
CA TYR A 286 1.89 -7.76 8.81
C TYR A 286 1.50 -7.20 7.43
N LEU A 287 0.98 -5.98 7.37
CA LEU A 287 0.59 -5.32 6.10
C LEU A 287 1.76 -5.08 5.14
N THR A 288 2.99 -5.07 5.63
CA THR A 288 4.19 -4.79 4.84
C THR A 288 5.03 -6.03 4.55
N LYS A 289 4.63 -7.21 5.06
CA LYS A 289 5.35 -8.49 4.91
C LYS A 289 5.62 -8.86 3.45
N ASP A 290 4.67 -8.51 2.57
CA ASP A 290 4.69 -8.85 1.14
C ASP A 290 5.16 -7.69 0.26
N TYR A 291 5.72 -6.63 0.85
CA TYR A 291 6.16 -5.47 0.11
C TYR A 291 7.19 -5.84 -0.97
N GLY A 292 6.83 -5.58 -2.24
CA GLY A 292 7.67 -5.87 -3.40
C GLY A 292 7.43 -7.23 -4.05
N LYS A 293 6.53 -8.05 -3.49
CA LYS A 293 5.99 -9.23 -4.20
C LYS A 293 5.13 -8.78 -5.39
N PRO A 294 5.11 -9.54 -6.49
CA PRO A 294 4.27 -9.22 -7.63
C PRO A 294 2.80 -9.04 -7.23
N GLU A 295 2.14 -8.04 -7.81
CA GLU A 295 0.68 -7.89 -7.74
C GLU A 295 0.10 -7.62 -6.35
N THR A 296 0.98 -7.41 -5.38
CA THR A 296 0.66 -6.76 -4.12
C THR A 296 0.67 -5.25 -4.30
N SER A 297 -0.20 -4.56 -3.57
CA SER A 297 -0.22 -3.10 -3.59
C SER A 297 -0.39 -2.53 -2.20
N LEU A 298 0.49 -1.59 -1.83
CA LEU A 298 0.44 -0.94 -0.53
C LEU A 298 0.18 0.56 -0.72
N THR A 299 -0.91 1.07 -0.16
CA THR A 299 -1.29 2.48 -0.27
C THR A 299 -1.67 3.08 1.07
N PHE A 300 -1.32 4.35 1.28
CA PHE A 300 -1.78 5.10 2.44
C PHE A 300 -3.15 5.74 2.15
N ILE A 301 -4.03 5.74 3.14
CA ILE A 301 -5.32 6.41 3.13
C ILE A 301 -5.16 7.71 3.92
N GLY A 302 -5.71 8.81 3.41
CA GLY A 302 -5.61 10.13 4.03
C GLY A 302 -4.32 10.90 3.71
N LEU A 303 -3.30 10.26 3.14
CA LEU A 303 -2.05 10.89 2.72
C LEU A 303 -1.96 11.08 1.19
N THR A 304 -1.12 12.00 0.73
CA THR A 304 -0.88 12.20 -0.71
C THR A 304 -0.06 11.07 -1.32
N ARG A 305 -0.20 10.86 -2.64
CA ARG A 305 0.50 9.78 -3.38
C ARG A 305 2.04 9.87 -3.29
N ASP A 306 2.58 11.08 -3.14
CA ASP A 306 4.02 11.34 -3.12
C ASP A 306 4.64 11.29 -1.70
N ILE A 307 3.87 10.93 -0.66
CA ILE A 307 4.34 10.93 0.74
C ILE A 307 5.67 10.20 0.92
N ARG A 308 5.87 9.03 0.29
CA ARG A 308 7.11 8.25 0.41
C ARG A 308 8.34 9.00 -0.14
N SER A 309 8.17 9.71 -1.25
CA SER A 309 9.24 10.51 -1.87
C SER A 309 9.61 11.71 -0.99
N ARG A 310 8.60 12.41 -0.48
CA ARG A 310 8.81 13.54 0.44
C ARG A 310 9.47 13.08 1.74
N TYR A 311 8.97 12.02 2.36
CA TYR A 311 9.53 11.46 3.58
C TYR A 311 11.00 11.09 3.39
N THR A 312 11.33 10.41 2.29
CA THR A 312 12.71 10.03 1.97
C THR A 312 13.63 11.24 1.82
N SER A 313 13.15 12.29 1.13
CA SER A 313 13.92 13.52 0.94
C SER A 313 14.17 14.26 2.25
N ILE A 314 13.13 14.40 3.08
CA ILE A 314 13.24 15.09 4.38
C ILE A 314 14.07 14.26 5.36
N HIS A 315 13.95 12.93 5.37
CA HIS A 315 14.84 12.06 6.15
C HIS A 315 16.31 12.21 5.73
N ALA A 316 16.58 12.50 4.46
CA ALA A 316 17.91 12.81 3.95
C ALA A 316 18.34 14.29 4.16
N GLY A 317 17.52 15.12 4.81
CA GLY A 317 17.80 16.53 5.05
C GLY A 317 17.72 17.40 3.78
N LYS A 318 17.12 16.90 2.70
CA LYS A 318 17.03 17.61 1.43
C LYS A 318 15.78 18.49 1.40
N ARG A 319 15.91 19.68 0.77
CA ARG A 319 14.76 20.54 0.45
C ARG A 319 13.76 19.78 -0.42
N TYR A 320 12.47 20.05 -0.24
CA TYR A 320 11.41 19.41 -1.01
C TYR A 320 10.24 20.36 -1.30
N GLY A 321 10.11 20.77 -2.56
CA GLY A 321 9.02 21.62 -3.04
C GLY A 321 8.93 22.94 -2.29
N THR A 322 7.72 23.30 -1.83
CA THR A 322 7.36 24.60 -1.25
C THR A 322 7.52 24.68 0.28
N LEU A 323 8.17 23.70 0.93
CA LEU A 323 8.40 23.74 2.37
C LEU A 323 9.58 24.67 2.72
N SER A 324 9.38 25.56 3.70
CA SER A 324 10.46 26.39 4.25
C SER A 324 11.56 25.54 4.89
N ASP A 325 12.80 26.01 4.86
CA ASP A 325 13.94 25.33 5.50
C ASP A 325 13.71 25.00 6.97
N ALA A 326 13.10 25.91 7.73
CA ALA A 326 12.78 25.68 9.14
C ALA A 326 11.85 24.46 9.36
N ARG A 327 10.88 24.26 8.46
CA ARG A 327 10.00 23.08 8.48
C ARG A 327 10.75 21.82 8.12
N VAL A 328 11.57 21.86 7.06
CA VAL A 328 12.38 20.72 6.63
C VAL A 328 13.33 20.30 7.74
N ALA A 329 14.06 21.24 8.35
CA ALA A 329 14.99 20.98 9.44
C ALA A 329 14.28 20.41 10.69
N THR A 330 13.12 20.94 11.04
CA THR A 330 12.37 20.46 12.20
C THR A 330 11.79 19.07 11.96
N ALA A 331 11.13 18.84 10.82
CA ALA A 331 10.63 17.52 10.45
C ALA A 331 11.77 16.49 10.34
N HIS A 332 12.91 16.87 9.76
CA HIS A 332 14.11 16.03 9.69
C HIS A 332 14.57 15.61 11.10
N ARG A 333 14.67 16.55 12.04
CA ARG A 333 15.07 16.26 13.43
C ARG A 333 14.10 15.31 14.12
N LEU A 334 12.80 15.52 13.97
CA LEU A 334 11.76 14.65 14.55
C LEU A 334 11.85 13.23 13.99
N ILE A 335 11.95 13.10 12.67
CA ILE A 335 12.11 11.80 12.00
C ILE A 335 13.38 11.09 12.47
N LYS A 336 14.52 11.79 12.53
CA LYS A 336 15.80 11.20 12.98
C LYS A 336 15.76 10.71 14.43
N ARG A 337 15.05 11.43 15.28
CA ARG A 337 14.87 11.08 16.71
C ARG A 337 13.76 10.05 16.94
N LYS A 338 13.01 9.66 15.90
CA LYS A 338 11.81 8.81 16.00
C LYS A 338 10.81 9.33 17.04
N ALA A 339 10.62 10.64 17.08
CA ALA A 339 9.77 11.30 18.08
C ALA A 339 8.69 12.13 17.39
N LEU A 340 7.47 12.08 17.92
CA LEU A 340 6.32 12.86 17.45
C LEU A 340 6.08 12.69 15.93
N GLY A 341 5.91 11.45 15.48
CA GLY A 341 5.78 11.14 14.05
C GLY A 341 4.60 11.87 13.39
N GLY A 342 3.48 11.98 14.10
CA GLY A 342 2.32 12.73 13.62
C GLY A 342 2.60 14.22 13.39
N THR A 343 3.38 14.85 14.27
CA THR A 343 3.83 16.24 14.09
C THR A 343 4.72 16.38 12.86
N ALA A 344 5.60 15.41 12.59
CA ALA A 344 6.39 15.42 11.37
C ALA A 344 5.49 15.38 10.12
N LEU A 345 4.43 14.56 10.10
CA LEU A 345 3.46 14.54 8.99
C LEU A 345 2.78 15.90 8.77
N LEU A 346 2.37 16.58 9.85
CA LEU A 346 1.76 17.93 9.79
C LEU A 346 2.73 18.98 9.24
N LEU A 347 3.99 18.96 9.66
CA LEU A 347 5.03 19.86 9.15
C LEU A 347 5.31 19.61 7.67
N MET A 348 5.23 18.34 7.24
CA MET A 348 5.37 17.93 5.85
C MET A 348 4.18 18.32 4.97
N ARG A 349 3.01 18.71 5.51
CA ARG A 349 1.79 19.07 4.74
C ARG A 349 1.42 18.07 3.64
N ARG A 350 1.36 16.77 3.98
CA ARG A 350 1.02 15.69 3.03
C ARG A 350 -0.21 14.89 3.40
N PHE A 351 -1.12 15.50 4.13
CA PHE A 351 -2.49 15.00 4.16
C PHE A 351 -3.18 15.35 2.84
N SER A 352 -4.02 14.42 2.38
CA SER A 352 -4.86 14.61 1.20
C SER A 352 -6.01 15.60 1.46
N ASP A 353 -6.45 15.71 2.73
CA ASP A 353 -7.37 16.76 3.19
C ASP A 353 -6.57 18.02 3.56
N GLU A 354 -6.88 19.13 2.91
CA GLU A 354 -6.17 20.39 3.14
C GLU A 354 -6.45 20.99 4.51
N ARG A 355 -7.58 20.68 5.16
CA ARG A 355 -7.89 21.13 6.53
C ARG A 355 -6.84 20.61 7.51
N LEU A 356 -6.42 19.35 7.35
CA LEU A 356 -5.33 18.77 8.16
C LEU A 356 -3.99 19.49 7.92
N ASN A 357 -3.70 19.86 6.68
CA ASN A 357 -2.49 20.63 6.37
C ASN A 357 -2.53 22.05 6.95
N ARG A 358 -3.73 22.60 7.20
CA ARG A 358 -3.94 23.91 7.81
C ARG A 358 -3.82 23.92 9.33
N ILE A 359 -3.79 22.76 10.00
CA ILE A 359 -3.50 22.68 11.45
C ILE A 359 -2.13 23.31 11.77
N SER A 360 -1.14 23.15 10.88
CA SER A 360 0.19 23.78 11.03
C SER A 360 0.29 25.20 10.43
N ALA A 361 -0.83 25.85 10.11
CA ALA A 361 -0.86 27.21 9.58
C ALA A 361 -0.90 28.28 10.69
N ARG A 362 -0.73 29.55 10.30
CA ARG A 362 -0.77 30.69 11.25
C ARG A 362 -2.11 30.83 11.97
N HIS A 363 -3.18 30.47 11.24
CA HIS A 363 -4.56 30.35 11.71
C HIS A 363 -4.96 28.88 11.54
N PRO A 364 -4.80 28.04 12.58
CA PRO A 364 -5.09 26.63 12.48
C PRO A 364 -6.56 26.36 12.17
N ASP A 365 -6.80 25.35 11.34
CA ASP A 365 -8.12 24.79 11.13
C ASP A 365 -8.36 23.69 12.18
N PHE A 366 -9.37 23.87 13.02
CA PHE A 366 -9.70 22.95 14.12
C PHE A 366 -10.84 21.98 13.77
N HIS A 367 -11.26 21.90 12.50
CA HIS A 367 -12.40 21.08 12.09
C HIS A 367 -12.36 19.63 12.63
N TYR A 368 -11.18 18.99 12.61
CA TYR A 368 -10.98 17.63 13.13
C TYR A 368 -10.41 17.56 14.55
N VAL A 369 -10.14 18.71 15.18
CA VAL A 369 -9.41 18.80 16.44
C VAL A 369 -10.39 18.97 17.59
N ARG A 370 -10.59 17.91 18.37
CA ARG A 370 -11.40 17.94 19.59
C ARG A 370 -10.81 18.88 20.65
N ARG A 371 -11.63 19.32 21.61
CA ARG A 371 -11.15 20.10 22.77
C ARG A 371 -10.19 19.26 23.62
N GLY A 372 -9.26 19.91 24.32
CA GLY A 372 -8.29 19.25 25.21
C GLY A 372 -6.93 18.99 24.54
N MET A 373 -6.36 17.79 24.76
CA MET A 373 -5.00 17.42 24.33
C MET A 373 -4.68 17.70 22.84
N PRO A 374 -5.60 17.46 21.88
CA PRO A 374 -5.38 17.80 20.47
C PRO A 374 -5.10 19.30 20.21
N ARG A 375 -5.72 20.22 20.97
CA ARG A 375 -5.44 21.66 20.86
C ARG A 375 -4.07 22.02 21.42
N THR A 376 -3.65 21.37 22.51
CA THR A 376 -2.29 21.52 23.06
C THR A 376 -1.24 21.04 22.07
N LEU A 377 -1.46 19.91 21.40
CA LEU A 377 -0.58 19.44 20.33
C LEU A 377 -0.58 20.39 19.12
N THR A 378 -1.71 21.00 18.80
CA THR A 378 -1.77 22.05 17.77
C THR A 378 -0.94 23.27 18.16
N ALA A 379 -1.03 23.71 19.42
CA ALA A 379 -0.19 24.78 19.96
C ALA A 379 1.30 24.43 19.88
N LEU A 380 1.67 23.18 20.22
CA LEU A 380 3.04 22.68 20.11
C LEU A 380 3.55 22.74 18.66
N VAL A 381 2.76 22.27 17.69
CA VAL A 381 3.10 22.35 16.26
C VAL A 381 3.30 23.80 15.83
N HIS A 382 2.44 24.71 16.31
CA HIS A 382 2.51 26.14 16.02
C HIS A 382 3.78 26.77 16.59
N VAL A 383 4.13 26.47 17.84
CA VAL A 383 5.38 26.89 18.49
C VAL A 383 6.59 26.36 17.72
N MET A 384 6.60 25.07 17.38
CA MET A 384 7.70 24.48 16.62
C MET A 384 7.89 25.14 15.25
N HIS A 385 6.80 25.56 14.61
CA HIS A 385 6.86 26.13 13.27
C HIS A 385 7.16 27.63 13.26
N PHE A 386 6.49 28.41 14.12
CA PHE A 386 6.53 29.87 14.11
C PHE A 386 7.36 30.47 15.24
N ARG A 387 7.82 29.67 16.19
CA ARG A 387 8.51 30.11 17.41
C ARG A 387 7.70 31.11 18.25
N THR A 388 6.37 31.05 18.14
CA THR A 388 5.43 31.87 18.89
C THR A 388 4.50 30.97 19.70
N VAL A 389 4.36 31.24 20.99
CA VAL A 389 3.36 30.58 21.84
C VAL A 389 2.01 31.21 21.57
N LYS A 390 1.04 30.39 21.16
CA LYS A 390 -0.37 30.75 21.06
C LYS A 390 -1.17 29.78 21.91
N ASP A 391 -1.97 30.33 22.81
CA ASP A 391 -2.95 29.55 23.54
C ASP A 391 -4.23 29.44 22.71
N PHE A 392 -4.55 28.22 22.27
CA PHE A 392 -5.78 27.91 21.53
C PHE A 392 -6.89 27.37 22.45
N ASN A 393 -6.64 27.29 23.76
CA ASN A 393 -7.64 26.92 24.78
C ASN A 393 -8.39 28.12 25.36
N ALA A 394 -7.86 29.35 25.19
CA ALA A 394 -8.59 30.56 25.52
C ALA A 394 -9.89 30.65 24.69
N SER A 395 -11.04 30.73 25.36
CA SER A 395 -12.33 31.02 24.71
C SER A 395 -12.21 32.26 23.84
N PRO A 396 -12.94 32.36 22.71
CA PRO A 396 -12.98 33.57 21.92
C PRO A 396 -13.74 34.62 22.72
N VAL A 397 -13.05 35.37 23.58
CA VAL A 397 -13.56 36.64 24.08
C VAL A 397 -13.58 37.57 22.86
N SER A 398 -14.75 37.69 22.25
CA SER A 398 -15.21 38.82 21.45
C SER A 398 -14.12 39.50 20.62
N GLN A 399 -13.80 38.95 19.43
CA GLN A 399 -13.37 39.80 18.32
C GLN A 399 -14.59 40.50 17.72
N THR A 400 -15.21 41.36 18.52
CA THR A 400 -16.16 42.36 18.06
C THR A 400 -15.59 43.72 18.43
N SER A 401 -15.45 44.58 17.42
CA SER A 401 -15.01 45.99 17.47
C SER A 401 -13.53 46.27 17.73
N MET A 402 -12.72 46.36 16.68
CA MET A 402 -11.79 47.49 16.48
C MET A 402 -11.59 47.72 14.98
N VAL A 403 -12.67 48.11 14.31
CA VAL A 403 -12.56 49.00 13.14
C VAL A 403 -13.30 50.28 13.52
N ARG A 404 -12.60 51.16 14.22
CA ARG A 404 -13.01 52.56 14.36
C ARG A 404 -11.88 53.41 13.79
N ARG A 405 -12.18 54.05 12.66
CA ARG A 405 -11.42 55.14 12.06
C ARG A 405 -11.22 56.27 13.06
N GLN A 406 -10.00 56.80 13.15
CA GLN A 406 -9.64 58.22 13.29
C GLN A 406 -8.10 58.30 13.17
N ASN A 407 -7.57 58.71 12.01
CA ASN A 407 -7.19 60.09 11.64
C ASN A 407 -6.14 60.73 12.55
N SER A 408 -4.96 60.93 11.94
CA SER A 408 -3.90 61.90 12.18
C SER A 408 -3.91 62.74 13.47
N ILE A 409 -2.80 62.72 14.20
CA ILE A 409 -2.07 63.91 14.65
C ILE A 409 -0.57 63.60 14.66
N ARG A 410 0.19 64.66 14.40
CA ARG A 410 1.59 64.78 14.01
C ARG A 410 2.50 64.92 15.25
N THR A 411 3.73 64.40 15.14
CA THR A 411 5.01 64.88 15.75
C THR A 411 5.11 65.16 17.25
N THR A 412 6.03 64.45 17.92
CA THR A 412 7.22 65.07 18.54
C THR A 412 8.34 64.04 18.74
N ALA A 413 9.53 64.39 18.26
CA ALA A 413 10.78 63.71 18.56
C ALA A 413 11.29 64.13 19.95
N LEU A 414 11.94 63.21 20.65
CA LEU A 414 12.93 63.54 21.69
C LEU A 414 13.96 62.42 21.77
N HIS A 415 15.20 62.85 21.55
CA HIS A 415 16.46 62.12 21.64
C HIS A 415 16.82 61.78 23.10
N SER A 416 17.63 60.74 23.27
CA SER A 416 18.65 60.50 24.32
C SER A 416 18.66 59.02 24.69
N ASP A 417 19.76 58.31 24.94
CA ASP A 417 21.18 58.42 24.60
C ASP A 417 21.74 57.01 24.79
N VAL A 418 22.86 56.79 24.12
CA VAL A 418 23.71 55.61 24.23
C VAL A 418 24.22 55.45 25.66
N ILE A 419 24.08 54.25 26.25
CA ILE A 419 25.12 53.68 27.12
C ILE A 419 25.39 52.25 26.67
N SER A 420 26.60 52.08 26.15
CA SER A 420 27.29 50.81 25.98
C SER A 420 27.84 50.37 27.34
N SER A 421 27.54 49.14 27.76
CA SER A 421 28.49 48.38 28.58
C SER A 421 28.41 46.91 28.21
N CYS A 422 29.50 46.45 27.61
CA CYS A 422 29.83 45.04 27.48
C CYS A 422 29.95 44.43 28.87
N LEU A 423 29.24 43.32 29.10
CA LEU A 423 29.66 42.29 30.04
C LEU A 423 29.31 40.95 29.40
N GLU A 424 30.31 40.37 28.73
CA GLU A 424 30.38 38.95 28.48
C GLU A 424 30.41 38.24 29.84
N VAL A 425 29.41 37.41 30.10
CA VAL A 425 29.55 36.26 31.01
C VAL A 425 28.92 35.06 30.32
N GLU A 426 29.76 34.05 30.18
CA GLU A 426 29.51 32.74 29.61
C GLU A 426 28.37 31.98 30.32
N GLY A 427 27.67 31.16 29.53
CA GLY A 427 27.19 29.86 30.00
C GLY A 427 25.98 29.84 30.94
N SER A 428 24.77 30.07 30.42
CA SER A 428 23.60 29.35 30.93
C SER A 428 22.61 29.01 29.83
N LYS A 429 22.26 27.73 29.75
CA LYS A 429 21.19 27.20 28.91
C LYS A 429 19.87 27.68 29.52
N ASN A 430 19.22 28.65 28.90
CA ASN A 430 17.85 29.03 29.26
C ASN A 430 16.89 27.91 28.84
N CYS A 431 16.59 27.03 29.79
CA CYS A 431 15.57 26.00 29.68
C CYS A 431 14.22 26.61 30.11
N TRP A 432 13.27 26.69 29.20
CA TRP A 432 11.91 27.12 29.53
C TRP A 432 11.11 25.90 29.99
N LEU A 433 10.85 25.81 31.30
CA LEU A 433 9.95 24.82 31.88
C LEU A 433 8.50 25.27 31.65
N MET A 434 7.78 24.54 30.79
CA MET A 434 6.35 24.76 30.58
C MET A 434 5.58 23.76 31.45
N ARG A 435 4.80 24.27 32.41
CA ARG A 435 3.94 23.45 33.28
C ARG A 435 2.66 23.13 32.52
N LEU A 436 2.49 21.89 32.07
CA LEU A 436 1.21 21.38 31.60
C LEU A 436 0.38 20.93 32.81
N ALA A 437 -0.95 21.10 32.76
CA ALA A 437 -1.83 20.59 33.80
C ALA A 437 -1.78 19.05 33.79
N GLY A 438 -1.40 18.45 34.94
CA GLY A 438 -1.05 17.03 35.09
C GLY A 438 0.46 16.84 35.08
N ASP A 439 0.99 16.04 36.02
CA ASP A 439 2.41 15.91 36.42
C ASP A 439 3.39 15.40 35.33
N PHE A 440 3.44 16.07 34.18
CA PHE A 440 4.41 15.84 33.12
C PHE A 440 5.24 17.11 32.86
N TRP A 441 6.54 17.01 33.14
CA TRP A 441 7.52 18.01 32.76
C TRP A 441 8.04 17.72 31.36
N LEU A 442 7.93 18.68 30.45
CA LEU A 442 8.53 18.60 29.12
C LEU A 442 9.66 19.64 29.02
N LEU A 443 10.89 19.17 28.85
CA LEU A 443 12.04 20.01 28.51
C LEU A 443 11.85 20.53 27.08
N ALA A 444 11.53 21.81 26.93
CA ALA A 444 11.59 22.50 25.65
C ALA A 444 13.04 22.94 25.37
N LEU A 445 13.57 22.60 24.19
CA LEU A 445 14.86 23.04 23.65
C LEU A 445 14.68 24.22 22.71
#